data_AF-X0X8E1-F1
#
_entry.id   AF-X0X8E1-F1
#
_cell.length_a   1.000
_cell.length_b   1.000
_cell.length_c   1.000
_cell.angle_alpha   90.00
_cell.angle_beta   90.00
_cell.angle_gamma   90.00
#
_symmetry.space_group_name_H-M   'P 1'
#
loop_
_entity.id
_entity.type
_entity.pdbx_description
1 polymer ?
#
loop_
_entity_poly.entity_id
_entity_poly.type
_entity_poly.pdbx_seq_one_letter_code
_entity_poly.pdbx_strand_id
1 'polypeptide(L)'
;PLIEIVSEPDIHSPEEARRYLERLKQTLEYTGVSDADMEKGNLRCDANISIRPRGSTQLGTRTEMKNLNSFRGVERGLNFEIERQIGILEGGGQVEQCTLLWDEAAGETRIMRTKEEAHDYRYFPEPDLVPVQVSRDRVNALQAELPELPAAIEKRFSREYGLKLVDIETLTRTKELAAYYEQVIEAGAAPVDAAQWLLGEVLRVLNEEREEIQDFAMSPEDLAGLIGLVNEGTVNRNTGKAVFDKMLAD
;
A
#
# COMPACT_ATOMS: atom_id res chain seq x y z
N PRO A 1 -20.43 -6.30 0.59
CA PRO A 1 -19.80 -7.19 -0.41
C PRO A 1 -18.34 -7.44 -0.02
N LEU A 2 -17.78 -8.62 -0.33
CA LEU A 2 -16.38 -8.93 -0.05
C LEU A 2 -15.72 -9.52 -1.29
N ILE A 3 -14.43 -9.24 -1.46
CA ILE A 3 -13.56 -9.89 -2.42
C ILE A 3 -12.47 -10.63 -1.64
N GLU A 4 -12.19 -11.87 -2.01
CA GLU A 4 -11.08 -12.64 -1.46
C GLU A 4 -9.93 -12.62 -2.47
N ILE A 5 -8.76 -12.14 -2.04
CA ILE A 5 -7.55 -12.07 -2.86
C ILE A 5 -6.53 -13.00 -2.21
N VAL A 6 -6.22 -14.09 -2.89
CA VAL A 6 -5.25 -15.10 -2.43
C VAL A 6 -3.98 -14.95 -3.26
N SER A 7 -2.86 -14.71 -2.60
CA SER A 7 -1.54 -14.67 -3.24
C SER A 7 -0.97 -16.08 -3.40
N GLU A 8 -0.15 -16.27 -4.43
CA GLU A 8 0.79 -17.39 -4.49
C GLU A 8 1.90 -17.24 -3.42
N PRO A 9 2.62 -18.32 -3.04
CA PRO A 9 3.66 -18.29 -2.00
C PRO A 9 5.00 -17.68 -2.49
N ASP A 10 4.93 -16.51 -3.13
CA ASP A 10 6.06 -15.79 -3.74
C ASP A 10 6.63 -14.68 -2.85
N ILE A 11 6.06 -14.50 -1.66
CA ILE A 11 6.54 -13.54 -0.66
C ILE A 11 7.57 -14.25 0.23
N HIS A 12 8.78 -13.70 0.31
CA HIS A 12 9.93 -14.36 0.92
C HIS A 12 10.49 -13.63 2.15
N SER A 13 9.94 -12.47 2.49
CA SER A 13 10.27 -11.79 3.75
C SER A 13 9.04 -11.08 4.37
N PRO A 14 9.05 -10.86 5.70
CA PRO A 14 8.04 -10.06 6.37
C PRO A 14 7.92 -8.64 5.81
N GLU A 15 9.04 -8.04 5.41
CA GLU A 15 9.05 -6.72 4.77
C GLU A 15 8.35 -6.74 3.40
N GLU A 16 8.60 -7.77 2.58
CA GLU A 16 7.90 -7.97 1.31
C GLU A 16 6.39 -8.15 1.53
N ALA A 17 5.98 -8.88 2.58
CA ALA A 17 4.57 -9.05 2.92
C ALA A 17 3.89 -7.70 3.24
N ARG A 18 4.57 -6.86 4.04
CA ARG A 18 4.10 -5.50 4.33
C ARG A 18 3.97 -4.67 3.05
N ARG A 19 5.01 -4.64 2.22
CA ARG A 19 5.03 -3.89 0.95
C ARG A 19 3.97 -4.39 -0.04
N TYR A 20 3.73 -5.69 -0.09
CA TYR A 20 2.66 -6.29 -0.90
C TYR A 20 1.28 -5.76 -0.47
N LEU A 21 1.00 -5.77 0.83
CA LEU A 21 -0.28 -5.28 1.36
C LEU A 21 -0.45 -3.77 1.15
N GLU A 22 0.61 -2.98 1.34
CA GLU A 22 0.61 -1.55 1.04
C GLU A 22 0.32 -1.28 -0.44
N ARG A 23 0.96 -2.03 -1.35
CA ARG A 23 0.72 -1.93 -2.79
C ARG A 23 -0.70 -2.36 -3.17
N LEU A 24 -1.21 -3.42 -2.56
CA LEU A 24 -2.56 -3.89 -2.77
C LEU A 24 -3.58 -2.83 -2.34
N LYS A 25 -3.42 -2.28 -1.12
CA LYS A 25 -4.22 -1.16 -0.63
C LYS A 25 -4.20 0.01 -1.62
N GLN A 26 -3.01 0.48 -2.00
CA GLN A 26 -2.85 1.59 -2.94
C GLN A 26 -3.57 1.31 -4.26
N THR A 27 -3.47 0.08 -4.79
CA THR A 27 -4.15 -0.30 -6.05
C THR A 27 -5.68 -0.26 -5.88
N LEU A 28 -6.22 -0.78 -4.78
CA LEU A 28 -7.65 -0.77 -4.50
C LEU A 28 -8.20 0.67 -4.36
N GLU A 29 -7.49 1.52 -3.62
CA GLU A 29 -7.84 2.93 -3.46
C GLU A 29 -7.83 3.67 -4.81
N TYR A 30 -6.81 3.46 -5.64
CA TYR A 30 -6.73 4.08 -6.97
C TYR A 30 -7.89 3.68 -7.88
N THR A 31 -8.32 2.42 -7.82
CA THR A 31 -9.48 1.94 -8.58
C THR A 31 -10.82 2.42 -8.02
N GLY A 32 -10.86 2.96 -6.81
CA GLY A 32 -12.08 3.44 -6.15
C GLY A 32 -13.04 2.34 -5.71
N VAL A 33 -12.59 1.07 -5.66
CA VAL A 33 -13.45 -0.07 -5.30
C VAL A 33 -13.55 -0.32 -3.79
N SER A 34 -12.59 0.21 -3.01
CA SER A 34 -12.53 0.09 -1.56
C SER A 34 -11.56 1.12 -0.99
N ASP A 35 -11.87 1.67 0.18
CA ASP A 35 -10.94 2.49 0.97
C ASP A 35 -9.79 1.66 1.56
N ALA A 36 -9.91 0.32 1.54
CA ALA A 36 -8.88 -0.65 1.96
C ALA A 36 -8.22 -0.34 3.33
N ASP A 37 -8.99 0.27 4.22
CA ASP A 37 -8.60 0.67 5.57
C ASP A 37 -8.69 -0.51 6.54
N MET A 38 -7.55 -0.93 7.10
CA MET A 38 -7.50 -2.04 8.05
C MET A 38 -8.12 -1.69 9.41
N GLU A 39 -8.03 -0.44 9.87
CA GLU A 39 -8.56 -0.03 11.17
C GLU A 39 -10.09 -0.05 11.17
N LYS A 40 -10.69 0.29 10.03
CA LYS A 40 -12.14 0.16 9.79
C LYS A 40 -12.58 -1.26 9.44
N GLY A 41 -11.64 -2.20 9.26
CA GLY A 41 -11.93 -3.58 8.86
C GLY A 41 -12.29 -3.76 7.38
N ASN A 42 -12.07 -2.73 6.55
CA ASN A 42 -12.30 -2.77 5.10
C ASN A 42 -11.24 -3.59 4.36
N LEU A 43 -10.08 -3.79 4.98
CA LEU A 43 -9.03 -4.72 4.56
C LEU A 43 -8.69 -5.66 5.71
N ARG A 44 -8.69 -6.96 5.44
CA ARG A 44 -8.34 -8.02 6.40
C ARG A 44 -7.28 -8.91 5.77
N CYS A 45 -6.36 -9.40 6.59
CA CYS A 45 -5.28 -10.28 6.16
C CYS A 45 -5.11 -11.44 7.14
N ASP A 46 -5.14 -12.66 6.59
CA ASP A 46 -4.62 -13.85 7.26
C ASP A 46 -3.31 -14.23 6.55
N ALA A 47 -2.25 -14.47 7.31
CA ALA A 47 -0.93 -14.73 6.74
C ALA A 47 -0.54 -16.20 6.88
N ASN A 48 -0.15 -16.83 5.78
CA ASN A 48 0.28 -18.22 5.74
C ASN A 48 1.81 -18.26 5.60
N ILE A 49 2.48 -18.99 6.49
CA ILE A 49 3.94 -19.01 6.53
C ILE A 49 4.51 -20.40 6.79
N SER A 50 5.60 -20.71 6.11
CA SER A 50 6.45 -21.87 6.35
C SER A 50 7.89 -21.49 6.07
N ILE A 51 8.84 -22.03 6.83
CA ILE A 51 10.27 -21.91 6.52
C ILE A 51 10.79 -23.13 5.78
N ARG A 52 11.89 -22.95 5.04
CA ARG A 52 12.61 -24.04 4.36
C ARG A 52 14.12 -23.79 4.36
N PRO A 53 14.96 -24.85 4.29
CA PRO A 53 16.40 -24.68 4.11
C PRO A 53 16.73 -23.88 2.85
N ARG A 54 17.75 -23.01 2.93
CA ARG A 54 18.19 -22.20 1.80
C ARG A 54 18.58 -23.09 0.61
N GLY A 55 18.05 -22.79 -0.57
CA GLY A 55 18.27 -23.57 -1.79
C GLY A 55 17.29 -24.73 -2.00
N SER A 56 16.46 -25.06 -1.01
CA SER A 56 15.37 -26.02 -1.18
C SER A 56 14.21 -25.41 -1.98
N THR A 57 13.59 -26.20 -2.85
CA THR A 57 12.34 -25.86 -3.53
C THR A 57 11.10 -26.39 -2.79
N GLN A 58 11.28 -27.36 -1.88
CA GLN A 58 10.19 -27.92 -1.09
C GLN A 58 9.74 -26.94 -0.01
N LEU A 59 8.45 -26.64 0.03
CA LEU A 59 7.83 -25.83 1.08
C LEU A 59 7.74 -26.64 2.39
N GLY A 60 7.93 -25.94 3.51
CA GLY A 60 7.82 -26.54 4.85
C GLY A 60 6.38 -26.70 5.31
N THR A 61 6.21 -27.15 6.56
CA THR A 61 4.89 -27.19 7.19
C THR A 61 4.36 -25.77 7.38
N ARG A 62 3.14 -25.51 6.89
CA ARG A 62 2.49 -24.20 6.95
C ARG A 62 1.84 -23.98 8.32
N THR A 63 2.03 -22.80 8.89
CA THR A 63 1.17 -22.23 9.92
C THR A 63 0.36 -21.08 9.34
N GLU A 64 -0.84 -20.88 9.88
CA GLU A 64 -1.76 -19.81 9.47
C GLU A 64 -1.89 -18.83 10.63
N MET A 65 -1.57 -17.55 10.42
CA MET A 65 -1.71 -16.50 11.40
C MET A 65 -2.94 -15.64 11.10
N LYS A 66 -3.77 -15.45 12.12
CA LYS A 66 -4.98 -14.61 12.08
C LYS A 66 -4.86 -13.40 13.02
N ASN A 67 -5.82 -12.47 12.90
CA ASN A 67 -5.92 -11.25 13.71
C ASN A 67 -4.77 -10.26 13.48
N LEU A 68 -4.37 -10.12 12.21
CA LEU A 68 -3.39 -9.12 11.78
C LEU A 68 -4.12 -7.84 11.37
N ASN A 69 -4.21 -6.88 12.29
CA ASN A 69 -5.03 -5.67 12.14
C ASN A 69 -4.27 -4.43 11.63
N SER A 70 -2.96 -4.56 11.36
CA SER A 70 -2.17 -3.49 10.75
C SER A 70 -1.03 -4.06 9.91
N PHE A 71 -0.54 -3.30 8.93
CA PHE A 71 0.61 -3.71 8.11
C PHE A 71 1.87 -3.96 8.93
N ARG A 72 2.11 -3.15 9.97
CA ARG A 72 3.20 -3.38 10.93
C ARG A 72 2.97 -4.65 11.76
N GLY A 73 1.73 -4.92 12.15
CA GLY A 73 1.35 -6.13 12.86
C GLY A 73 1.62 -7.39 12.03
N VAL A 74 1.34 -7.36 10.72
CA VAL A 74 1.70 -8.43 9.77
C VAL A 74 3.21 -8.67 9.78
N GLU A 75 4.01 -7.63 9.60
CA GLU A 75 5.48 -7.75 9.58
C GLU A 75 6.03 -8.30 10.90
N ARG A 76 5.54 -7.78 12.05
CA ARG A 76 5.96 -8.26 13.38
C ARG A 76 5.56 -9.71 13.62
N GLY A 77 4.32 -10.07 13.30
CA GLY A 77 3.80 -11.42 13.46
C GLY A 77 4.58 -12.44 12.62
N LEU A 78 4.85 -12.11 11.36
CA LEU A 78 5.65 -12.96 10.48
C LEU A 78 7.09 -13.12 10.99
N ASN A 79 7.74 -12.04 11.42
CA ASN A 79 9.08 -12.13 12.03
C ASN A 79 9.10 -13.06 13.25
N PHE A 80 8.12 -12.91 14.16
CA PHE A 80 8.00 -13.78 15.33
C PHE A 80 7.84 -15.25 14.95
N GLU A 81 6.98 -15.53 13.96
CA GLU A 81 6.71 -16.90 13.54
C GLU A 81 7.88 -17.55 12.80
N ILE A 82 8.66 -16.78 12.04
CA ILE A 82 9.91 -17.26 11.44
C ILE A 82 10.86 -17.73 12.54
N GLU A 83 11.13 -16.89 13.53
CA GLU A 83 12.03 -17.21 14.65
C GLU A 83 11.52 -18.41 15.46
N ARG A 84 10.20 -18.49 15.70
CA ARG A 84 9.58 -19.64 16.35
C ARG A 84 9.81 -20.94 15.56
N GLN A 85 9.56 -20.94 14.26
CA GLN A 85 9.76 -22.13 13.43
C GLN A 85 11.25 -22.53 13.38
N ILE A 86 12.16 -21.57 13.26
CA ILE A 86 13.61 -21.83 13.30
C ILE A 86 14.00 -22.50 14.61
N GLY A 87 13.60 -21.93 15.75
CA GLY A 87 13.92 -22.48 17.07
C GLY A 87 13.39 -23.91 17.28
N ILE A 88 12.20 -24.22 16.75
CA ILE A 88 11.65 -25.58 16.80
C ILE A 88 12.52 -26.55 15.98
N LEU A 89 12.87 -26.19 14.75
CA LEU A 89 13.63 -27.07 13.85
C LEU A 89 15.09 -27.25 14.30
N GLU A 90 15.75 -26.18 14.74
CA GLU A 90 17.12 -26.25 15.25
C GLU A 90 17.20 -27.01 16.59
N GLY A 91 16.13 -26.98 17.39
CA GLY A 91 15.97 -27.82 18.58
C GLY A 91 15.70 -29.30 18.30
N GLY A 92 15.65 -29.71 17.03
CA GLY A 92 15.35 -31.10 16.61
C GLY A 92 13.87 -31.47 16.66
N GLY A 93 12.98 -30.48 16.86
CA GLY A 93 11.53 -30.65 16.82
C GLY A 93 10.97 -30.63 15.40
N GLN A 94 9.64 -30.66 15.31
CA GLN A 94 8.92 -30.54 14.04
C GLN A 94 7.85 -29.45 14.16
N VAL A 95 7.71 -28.64 13.11
CA VAL A 95 6.63 -27.65 13.03
C VAL A 95 5.32 -28.38 12.73
N GLU A 96 4.34 -28.21 13.59
CA GLU A 96 2.97 -28.71 13.38
C GLU A 96 2.12 -27.66 12.65
N GLN A 97 1.27 -28.12 11.73
CA GLN A 97 0.30 -27.26 11.07
C GLN A 97 -0.74 -26.80 12.10
N CYS A 98 -0.83 -25.49 12.31
CA CYS A 98 -1.75 -24.90 13.27
C CYS A 98 -2.21 -23.51 12.83
N THR A 99 -3.33 -23.08 13.39
CA THR A 99 -3.76 -21.68 13.30
C THR A 99 -3.33 -20.95 14.57
N LEU A 100 -2.64 -19.84 14.37
CA LEU A 100 -2.09 -18.94 15.37
C LEU A 100 -2.92 -17.65 15.41
N LEU A 101 -3.09 -17.11 16.62
CA LEU A 101 -3.60 -15.77 16.84
C LEU A 101 -2.44 -14.85 17.18
N TRP A 102 -2.33 -13.73 16.47
CA TRP A 102 -1.39 -12.68 16.81
C TRP A 102 -1.95 -11.78 17.92
N ASP A 103 -1.19 -11.61 19.00
CA ASP A 103 -1.46 -10.66 20.08
C ASP A 103 -0.50 -9.46 19.94
N GLU A 104 -1.01 -8.36 19.37
CA GLU A 104 -0.22 -7.15 19.09
C GLU A 104 0.39 -6.52 20.35
N ALA A 105 -0.34 -6.60 21.48
CA ALA A 105 0.03 -5.98 22.74
C ALA A 105 1.13 -6.78 23.46
N ALA A 106 1.01 -8.11 23.45
CA ALA A 106 2.03 -9.00 24.00
C ALA A 106 3.22 -9.21 23.05
N GLY A 107 3.04 -9.00 21.74
CA GLY A 107 4.06 -9.24 20.73
C GLY A 107 4.38 -10.73 20.53
N GLU A 108 3.39 -11.60 20.72
CA GLU A 108 3.54 -13.07 20.68
C GLU A 108 2.41 -13.71 19.86
N THR A 109 2.63 -14.94 19.41
CA THR A 109 1.58 -15.78 18.83
C THR A 109 1.04 -16.78 19.85
N ARG A 110 -0.28 -16.98 19.85
CA ARG A 110 -0.95 -18.02 20.63
C ARG A 110 -1.56 -19.06 19.71
N ILE A 111 -1.38 -20.32 20.05
CA ILE A 111 -2.01 -21.42 19.32
C ILE A 111 -3.52 -21.38 19.58
N MET A 112 -4.31 -21.26 18.51
CA MET A 112 -5.78 -21.39 18.59
C MET A 112 -6.23 -22.84 18.43
N ARG A 113 -5.74 -23.50 17.38
CA ARG A 113 -6.12 -24.86 17.00
C ARG A 113 -4.94 -25.57 16.33
N THR A 114 -4.68 -26.81 16.74
CA THR A 114 -3.54 -27.64 16.26
C THR A 114 -3.95 -28.77 15.32
N LYS A 115 -5.25 -28.97 15.06
CA LYS A 115 -5.75 -30.00 14.14
C LYS A 115 -7.07 -29.57 13.52
N GLU A 116 -7.08 -29.48 12.20
CA GLU A 116 -8.28 -29.69 11.39
C GLU A 116 -7.91 -30.76 10.38
N GLU A 117 -8.59 -31.91 10.46
CA GLU A 117 -8.96 -32.61 9.23
C GLU A 117 -9.49 -31.53 8.29
N ALA A 118 -8.91 -31.39 7.09
CA ALA A 118 -9.26 -30.31 6.17
C ALA A 118 -10.79 -30.14 6.16
N HIS A 119 -11.29 -29.00 6.65
CA HIS A 119 -12.72 -28.81 6.83
C HIS A 119 -13.43 -29.20 5.54
N ASP A 120 -14.31 -30.19 5.63
CA ASP A 120 -15.13 -30.55 4.49
C ASP A 120 -16.20 -29.46 4.35
N TYR A 121 -15.82 -28.40 3.64
CA TYR A 121 -16.70 -27.29 3.29
C TYR A 121 -17.85 -27.75 2.39
N ARG A 122 -17.82 -28.99 1.87
CA ARG A 122 -18.85 -29.58 1.01
C ARG A 122 -19.26 -28.63 -0.11
N TYR A 123 -18.28 -28.00 -0.76
CA TYR A 123 -18.54 -27.01 -1.81
C TYR A 123 -19.45 -27.60 -2.89
N PHE A 124 -20.55 -26.91 -3.17
CA PHE A 124 -21.45 -27.20 -4.29
C PHE A 124 -21.94 -25.87 -4.90
N PRO A 125 -22.32 -25.84 -6.18
CA PRO A 125 -22.91 -24.64 -6.78
C PRO A 125 -24.17 -24.23 -6.04
N GLU A 126 -24.28 -22.95 -5.68
CA GLU A 126 -25.44 -22.38 -5.01
C GLU A 126 -26.69 -22.54 -5.89
N PRO A 127 -27.70 -23.37 -5.51
CA PRO A 127 -28.86 -23.66 -6.34
C PRO A 127 -29.76 -22.45 -6.58
N ASP A 128 -29.75 -21.47 -5.68
CA ASP A 128 -30.59 -20.27 -5.80
C ASP A 128 -29.98 -19.21 -6.75
N LEU A 129 -28.72 -19.39 -7.16
CA LEU A 129 -28.00 -18.45 -8.03
C LEU A 129 -27.66 -19.08 -9.38
N VAL A 130 -28.10 -18.43 -10.46
CA VAL A 130 -27.63 -18.77 -11.80
C VAL A 130 -26.15 -18.36 -11.97
N PRO A 131 -25.37 -19.08 -12.80
CA PRO A 131 -24.00 -18.69 -13.10
C PRO A 131 -23.93 -17.25 -13.64
N VAL A 132 -23.06 -16.44 -13.05
CA VAL A 132 -22.81 -15.07 -13.52
C VAL A 132 -21.95 -15.13 -14.78
N GLN A 133 -22.49 -14.68 -15.90
CA GLN A 133 -21.74 -14.54 -17.16
C GLN A 133 -21.33 -13.09 -17.38
N VAL A 134 -20.04 -12.84 -17.47
CA VAL A 134 -19.48 -11.51 -17.77
C VAL A 134 -18.98 -11.52 -19.22
N SER A 135 -19.60 -10.71 -20.08
CA SER A 135 -19.22 -10.63 -21.50
C SER A 135 -17.85 -9.98 -21.68
N ARG A 136 -17.14 -10.35 -22.74
CA ARG A 136 -15.84 -9.75 -23.06
C ARG A 136 -15.96 -8.25 -23.34
N ASP A 137 -17.06 -7.82 -23.95
CA ASP A 137 -17.33 -6.41 -24.22
C ASP A 137 -17.44 -5.61 -22.92
N ARG A 138 -18.10 -6.17 -21.88
CA ARG A 138 -18.16 -5.54 -20.56
C ARG A 138 -16.79 -5.45 -19.90
N VAL A 139 -15.97 -6.50 -20.02
CA VAL A 139 -14.59 -6.47 -19.50
C VAL A 139 -13.77 -5.39 -20.21
N ASN A 140 -13.85 -5.31 -21.53
CA ASN A 140 -13.11 -4.31 -22.32
C ASN A 140 -13.57 -2.88 -21.99
N ALA A 141 -14.87 -2.66 -21.78
CA ALA A 141 -15.41 -1.36 -21.36
C ALA A 141 -14.86 -0.95 -19.99
N LEU A 142 -14.93 -1.85 -19.00
CA LEU A 142 -14.36 -1.60 -17.66
C LEU A 142 -12.85 -1.37 -17.71
N GLN A 143 -12.13 -2.08 -18.58
CA GLN A 143 -10.69 -1.90 -18.76
C GLN A 143 -10.36 -0.51 -19.32
N ALA A 144 -11.22 0.07 -20.17
CA ALA A 144 -11.05 1.41 -20.70
C ALA A 144 -11.36 2.51 -19.67
N GLU A 145 -12.16 2.20 -18.64
CA GLU A 145 -12.49 3.10 -17.54
C GLU A 145 -11.48 3.03 -16.38
N LEU A 146 -10.56 2.06 -16.39
CA LEU A 146 -9.55 1.93 -15.34
C LEU A 146 -8.66 3.18 -15.30
N PRO A 147 -8.46 3.77 -14.11
CA PRO A 147 -7.51 4.85 -13.95
C PRO A 147 -6.08 4.33 -14.17
N GLU A 148 -5.15 5.27 -14.40
CA GLU A 148 -3.74 4.92 -14.41
C GLU A 148 -3.35 4.38 -13.03
N LEU A 149 -2.84 3.15 -12.98
CA LEU A 149 -2.48 2.49 -11.72
C LEU A 149 -1.11 2.97 -11.22
N PRO A 150 -0.84 2.91 -9.91
CA PRO A 150 0.41 3.41 -9.32
C PRO A 150 1.68 2.94 -10.01
N ALA A 151 1.78 1.65 -10.37
CA ALA A 151 2.97 1.10 -11.04
C ALA A 151 3.15 1.62 -12.48
N ALA A 152 2.08 2.05 -13.15
CA ALA A 152 2.14 2.69 -14.46
C ALA A 152 2.57 4.16 -14.31
N ILE A 153 1.98 4.87 -13.34
CA ILE A 153 2.37 6.24 -12.98
C ILE A 153 3.86 6.28 -12.60
N GLU A 154 4.35 5.33 -11.82
CA GLU A 154 5.75 5.29 -11.39
C GLU A 154 6.72 5.25 -12.57
N LYS A 155 6.43 4.38 -13.54
CA LYS A 155 7.23 4.26 -14.77
C LYS A 155 7.14 5.54 -15.60
N ARG A 156 5.94 6.14 -15.66
CA ARG A 156 5.68 7.37 -16.40
C ARG A 156 6.43 8.54 -15.79
N PHE A 157 6.28 8.80 -14.50
CA PHE A 157 6.95 9.88 -13.77
C PHE A 157 8.47 9.75 -13.85
N SER A 158 9.00 8.53 -13.73
CA SER A 158 10.45 8.31 -13.89
C SER A 158 10.92 8.66 -15.30
N ARG A 159 10.19 8.24 -16.34
CA ARG A 159 10.54 8.47 -17.75
C ARG A 159 10.35 9.92 -18.19
N GLU A 160 9.22 10.53 -17.82
CA GLU A 160 8.77 11.83 -18.34
C GLU A 160 9.28 12.99 -17.49
N TYR A 161 9.38 12.81 -16.17
CA TYR A 161 9.78 13.86 -15.23
C TYR A 161 11.18 13.67 -14.66
N GLY A 162 11.83 12.52 -14.92
CA GLY A 162 13.19 12.25 -14.44
C GLY A 162 13.30 12.12 -12.92
N LEU A 163 12.18 11.83 -12.25
CA LEU A 163 12.14 11.69 -10.79
C LEU A 163 12.76 10.37 -10.32
N LYS A 164 13.27 10.39 -9.09
CA LYS A 164 13.76 9.18 -8.41
C LYS A 164 12.58 8.37 -7.89
N LEU A 165 12.75 7.04 -7.86
CA LEU A 165 11.68 6.13 -7.42
C LEU A 165 11.14 6.47 -6.02
N VAL A 166 12.01 6.84 -5.07
CA VAL A 166 11.61 7.21 -3.70
C VAL A 166 10.67 8.44 -3.67
N ASP A 167 10.96 9.43 -4.51
CA ASP A 167 10.15 10.65 -4.61
C ASP A 167 8.79 10.31 -5.24
N ILE A 168 8.81 9.48 -6.29
CA ILE A 168 7.62 9.01 -6.99
C ILE A 168 6.71 8.17 -6.07
N GLU A 169 7.27 7.22 -5.32
CA GLU A 169 6.52 6.39 -4.37
C GLU A 169 5.74 7.26 -3.37
N THR A 170 6.35 8.37 -2.93
CA THR A 170 5.70 9.31 -2.03
C THR A 170 4.63 10.15 -2.73
N LEU A 171 4.92 10.71 -3.91
CA LEU A 171 3.96 11.50 -4.69
C LEU A 171 2.75 10.70 -5.15
N THR A 172 2.94 9.40 -5.41
CA THR A 172 1.89 8.49 -5.85
C THR A 172 1.19 7.76 -4.70
N ARG A 173 1.50 8.09 -3.45
CA ARG A 173 0.89 7.44 -2.27
C ARG A 173 -0.64 7.46 -2.31
N THR A 174 -1.23 8.57 -2.73
CA THR A 174 -2.67 8.70 -2.99
C THR A 174 -2.89 9.25 -4.40
N LYS A 175 -4.05 8.96 -4.98
CA LYS A 175 -4.41 9.41 -6.32
C LYS A 175 -4.50 10.94 -6.38
N GLU A 176 -4.99 11.54 -5.32
CA GLU A 176 -5.21 12.97 -5.19
C GLU A 176 -3.89 13.73 -5.08
N LEU A 177 -2.89 13.16 -4.40
CA LEU A 177 -1.57 13.77 -4.31
C LEU A 177 -0.83 13.72 -5.66
N ALA A 178 -0.96 12.59 -6.38
CA ALA A 178 -0.43 12.46 -7.72
C ALA A 178 -1.10 13.45 -8.68
N ALA A 179 -2.43 13.59 -8.60
CA ALA A 179 -3.18 14.54 -9.41
C ALA A 179 -2.80 16.00 -9.11
N TYR A 180 -2.67 16.37 -7.84
CA TYR A 180 -2.24 17.73 -7.44
C TYR A 180 -0.84 18.04 -7.98
N TYR A 181 0.09 17.07 -7.90
CA TYR A 181 1.43 17.21 -8.48
C TYR A 181 1.40 17.48 -9.99
N GLU A 182 0.60 16.71 -10.74
CA GLU A 182 0.47 16.91 -12.19
C GLU A 182 -0.18 18.25 -12.53
N GLN A 183 -1.20 18.68 -11.77
CA GLN A 183 -1.83 19.99 -11.95
C GLN A 183 -0.84 21.15 -11.74
N VAL A 184 0.07 21.05 -10.77
CA VAL A 184 1.13 22.04 -10.55
C VAL A 184 2.09 22.10 -11.74
N ILE A 185 2.40 20.95 -12.36
CA ILE A 185 3.20 20.90 -13.60
C ILE A 185 2.45 21.52 -14.77
N GLU A 186 1.17 21.18 -14.95
CA GLU A 186 0.31 21.74 -16.00
C GLU A 186 0.17 23.25 -15.88
N ALA A 187 0.16 23.78 -14.65
CA ALA A 187 0.18 25.22 -14.36
C ALA A 187 1.54 25.90 -14.64
N GLY A 188 2.58 25.15 -15.03
CA GLY A 188 3.84 25.67 -15.55
C GLY A 188 5.07 25.45 -14.67
N ALA A 189 4.94 24.74 -13.54
CA ALA A 189 6.09 24.42 -12.72
C ALA A 189 6.99 23.34 -13.38
N ALA A 190 8.30 23.45 -13.20
CA ALA A 190 9.21 22.39 -13.62
C ALA A 190 8.97 21.11 -12.77
N PRO A 191 8.89 19.90 -13.37
CA PRO A 191 8.50 18.69 -12.64
C PRO A 191 9.36 18.37 -11.41
N VAL A 192 10.67 18.58 -11.51
CA VAL A 192 11.62 18.32 -10.41
C VAL A 192 11.43 19.34 -9.28
N ASP A 193 11.16 20.60 -9.59
CA ASP A 193 10.96 21.63 -8.58
C ASP A 193 9.60 21.47 -7.90
N ALA A 194 8.55 21.20 -8.67
CA ALA A 194 7.24 20.84 -8.11
C ALA A 194 7.36 19.67 -7.12
N ALA A 195 8.08 18.60 -7.48
CA ALA A 195 8.29 17.47 -6.59
C ALA A 195 9.00 17.89 -5.28
N GLN A 196 10.03 18.73 -5.36
CA GLN A 196 10.73 19.23 -4.17
C GLN A 196 9.83 20.06 -3.25
N TRP A 197 8.96 20.91 -3.82
CA TRP A 197 8.03 21.72 -3.04
C TRP A 197 6.92 20.89 -2.40
N LEU A 198 6.38 19.90 -3.14
CA LEU A 198 5.39 18.99 -2.60
C LEU A 198 5.97 18.14 -1.47
N LEU A 199 7.09 17.45 -1.73
CA LEU A 199 7.73 16.55 -0.76
C LEU A 199 8.26 17.29 0.47
N GLY A 200 8.62 18.57 0.31
CA GLY A 200 9.13 19.43 1.37
C GLY A 200 8.03 20.16 2.13
N GLU A 201 7.45 21.18 1.49
CA GLU A 201 6.57 22.15 2.16
C GLU A 201 5.12 21.69 2.22
N VAL A 202 4.56 21.19 1.11
CA VAL A 202 3.14 20.76 1.10
C VAL A 202 2.93 19.59 2.05
N LEU A 203 3.74 18.53 1.95
CA LEU A 203 3.64 17.40 2.87
C LEU A 203 3.94 17.78 4.32
N ARG A 204 4.81 18.78 4.58
CA ARG A 204 5.02 19.29 5.94
C ARG A 204 3.72 19.86 6.49
N VAL A 205 3.07 20.78 5.77
CA VAL A 205 1.83 21.42 6.21
C VAL A 205 0.71 20.40 6.39
N LEU A 206 0.51 19.50 5.42
CA LEU A 206 -0.52 18.45 5.53
C LEU A 206 -0.32 17.57 6.78
N ASN A 207 0.93 17.26 7.14
CA ASN A 207 1.22 16.50 8.35
C ASN A 207 1.03 17.31 9.64
N GLU A 208 1.36 18.61 9.63
CA GLU A 208 1.21 19.52 10.77
C GLU A 208 -0.28 19.76 11.09
N GLU A 209 -1.09 20.04 10.06
CA GLU A 209 -2.53 20.30 10.18
C GLU A 209 -3.38 19.02 10.20
N ARG A 210 -2.77 17.87 9.88
CA ARG A 210 -3.43 16.55 9.72
C ARG A 210 -4.55 16.58 8.67
N GLU A 211 -4.29 17.29 7.59
CA GLU A 211 -5.20 17.43 6.46
C GLU A 211 -4.80 16.51 5.30
N GLU A 212 -5.76 16.21 4.45
CA GLU A 212 -5.51 15.56 3.18
C GLU A 212 -5.26 16.60 2.08
N ILE A 213 -4.60 16.19 1.00
CA ILE A 213 -4.31 17.09 -0.14
C ILE A 213 -5.57 17.67 -0.78
N GLN A 214 -6.73 17.01 -0.62
CA GLN A 214 -8.02 17.50 -1.11
C GLN A 214 -8.50 18.75 -0.37
N ASP A 215 -8.10 18.90 0.89
CA ASP A 215 -8.46 20.02 1.75
C ASP A 215 -7.36 21.10 1.77
N PHE A 216 -6.28 20.90 1.01
CA PHE A 216 -5.15 21.81 1.00
C PHE A 216 -5.55 23.19 0.43
N ALA A 217 -5.31 24.24 1.21
CA ALA A 217 -5.83 25.58 0.92
C ALA A 217 -5.23 26.25 -0.33
N MET A 218 -4.02 25.86 -0.74
CA MET A 218 -3.33 26.48 -1.88
C MET A 218 -3.68 25.78 -3.18
N SER A 219 -4.01 26.56 -4.21
CA SER A 219 -4.27 26.04 -5.55
C SER A 219 -2.98 25.59 -6.25
N PRO A 220 -3.07 24.63 -7.20
CA PRO A 220 -1.93 24.24 -8.04
C PRO A 220 -1.29 25.42 -8.79
N GLU A 221 -2.09 26.37 -9.26
CA GLU A 221 -1.65 27.55 -9.99
C GLU A 221 -0.85 28.52 -9.11
N ASP A 222 -1.31 28.74 -7.88
CA ASP A 222 -0.63 29.60 -6.92
C ASP A 222 0.74 29.02 -6.54
N LEU A 223 0.80 27.71 -6.31
CA LEU A 223 2.05 27.02 -6.04
C LEU A 223 2.99 27.08 -7.25
N ALA A 224 2.49 26.84 -8.46
CA ALA A 224 3.28 26.93 -9.68
C ALA A 224 3.83 28.34 -9.91
N GLY A 225 3.03 29.37 -9.65
CA GLY A 225 3.45 30.78 -9.71
C GLY A 225 4.58 31.09 -8.72
N LEU A 226 4.46 30.62 -7.48
CA LEU A 226 5.52 30.76 -6.47
C LEU A 226 6.81 30.06 -6.90
N ILE A 227 6.71 28.84 -7.43
CA ILE A 227 7.86 28.09 -7.96
C ILE A 227 8.52 28.87 -9.09
N GLY A 228 7.73 29.45 -10.00
CA GLY A 228 8.20 30.31 -11.08
C GLY A 228 9.02 31.50 -10.58
N LEU A 229 8.50 32.25 -9.60
CA LEU A 229 9.22 33.39 -8.99
C LEU A 229 10.55 32.99 -8.35
N VAL A 230 10.62 31.78 -7.78
CA VAL A 230 11.85 31.25 -7.19
C VAL A 230 12.85 30.85 -8.28
N ASN A 231 12.38 30.21 -9.35
CA ASN A 231 13.22 29.76 -10.46
C ASN A 231 13.77 30.93 -11.30
N GLU A 232 13.01 32.02 -11.43
CA GLU A 232 13.44 33.26 -12.08
C GLU A 232 14.45 34.06 -11.23
N GLY A 233 14.63 33.70 -9.95
CA GLY A 233 15.50 34.41 -9.02
C GLY A 233 14.90 35.70 -8.46
N THR A 234 13.64 36.02 -8.78
CA THR A 234 12.88 37.12 -8.19
C THR A 234 12.81 36.98 -6.67
N VAL A 235 12.69 35.75 -6.18
CA VAL A 235 12.70 35.41 -4.76
C VAL A 235 13.68 34.26 -4.52
N ASN A 236 14.51 34.34 -3.48
CA ASN A 236 15.34 33.19 -3.11
C ASN A 236 14.51 32.11 -2.40
N ARG A 237 14.99 30.87 -2.35
CA ARG A 237 14.25 29.73 -1.77
C ARG A 237 13.77 29.96 -0.32
N ASN A 238 14.56 30.62 0.53
CA ASN A 238 14.17 30.88 1.93
C ASN A 238 13.01 31.88 2.01
N THR A 239 13.10 32.97 1.22
CA THR A 239 12.00 33.94 1.13
C THR A 239 10.78 33.30 0.46
N GLY A 240 10.96 32.40 -0.51
CA GLY A 240 9.88 31.64 -1.13
C GLY A 240 9.09 30.81 -0.12
N LYS A 241 9.77 30.14 0.82
CA LYS A 241 9.09 29.41 1.91
C LYS A 241 8.28 30.35 2.81
N ALA A 242 8.83 31.51 3.15
CA ALA A 242 8.09 32.51 3.93
C ALA A 242 6.88 33.08 3.17
N VAL A 243 6.92 33.14 1.84
CA VAL A 243 5.78 33.53 1.00
C VAL A 243 4.76 32.40 0.95
N PHE A 244 5.19 31.15 0.79
CA PHE A 244 4.33 29.97 0.86
C PHE A 244 3.51 29.92 2.15
N ASP A 245 4.15 30.09 3.31
CA ASP A 245 3.46 30.09 4.60
C ASP A 245 2.45 31.25 4.73
N LYS A 246 2.74 32.41 4.10
CA LYS A 246 1.79 33.53 4.07
C LYS A 246 0.60 33.28 3.15
N MET A 247 0.84 32.70 1.99
CA MET A 247 -0.22 32.36 1.02
C MET A 247 -1.20 31.34 1.59
N LEU A 248 -0.79 30.52 2.57
CA LEU A 248 -1.68 29.60 3.28
C LEU A 248 -2.46 30.25 4.43
N ALA A 249 -2.01 31.40 4.93
CA ALA A 249 -2.61 32.09 6.07
C ALA A 249 -3.66 33.15 5.65
N ASP A 250 -3.65 33.55 4.38
CA ASP A 250 -4.59 34.50 3.76
C ASP A 250 -5.79 33.78 3.14
#